data_AF-A0A645AYX1-F1
#
_entry.id   AF-A0A645AYX1-F1
#
_cell.length_a   1.000
_cell.length_b   1.000
_cell.length_c   1.000
_cell.angle_alpha   90.00
_cell.angle_beta   90.00
_cell.angle_gamma   90.00
#
_symmetry.space_group_name_H-M   'P 1'
#
loop_
_entity.id
_entity.type
_entity.pdbx_description
1 polymer ?
#
loop_
_entity_poly.entity_id
_entity_poly.type
_entity_poly.pdbx_seq_one_letter_code
_entity_poly.pdbx_strand_id
1 'polypeptide(L)' 'MRILGNPLHNDPKVISGESGAVCIGLVHALMKDPNLNKVKDEIGLNKESTVLCFSSEGDTDEESYRRIVWSGAYASL' A
#
# COMPACT_ATOMS: atom_id res chain seq x y z
N MET A 1 -0.36 2.12 -4.23
CA MET A 1 0.37 2.53 -5.45
C MET A 1 1.60 3.36 -5.11
N ARG A 2 1.46 4.56 -4.50
CA ARG A 2 2.58 5.48 -4.19
C ARG A 2 3.73 4.86 -3.39
N ILE A 3 3.44 4.13 -2.31
CA ILE A 3 4.45 3.48 -1.45
C ILE A 3 5.34 2.52 -2.25
N LEU A 4 4.72 1.69 -3.09
CA LEU A 4 5.44 0.69 -3.91
C LEU A 4 6.17 1.31 -5.10
N GLY A 5 5.58 2.34 -5.72
CA GLY A 5 6.16 3.03 -6.88
C GLY A 5 7.29 4.01 -6.54
N ASN A 6 7.33 4.51 -5.30
CA ASN A 6 8.36 5.40 -4.76
C ASN A 6 8.76 4.94 -3.34
N PRO A 7 9.46 3.80 -3.24
CA PRO A 7 9.79 3.20 -1.95
C PRO A 7 10.90 3.96 -1.21
N LEU A 8 11.11 3.64 0.06
CA LEU A 8 12.16 4.24 0.88
C LEU A 8 13.49 3.51 0.69
N HIS A 9 14.59 4.27 0.70
CA HIS A 9 15.96 3.74 0.70
C HIS A 9 16.22 2.69 -0.40
N ASN A 10 16.47 1.45 0.00
CA ASN A 10 16.86 0.33 -0.86
C ASN A 10 15.71 -0.67 -1.07
N ASP A 11 14.50 -0.34 -0.61
CA ASP A 11 13.34 -1.18 -0.85
C ASP A 11 13.07 -1.25 -2.37
N PRO A 12 12.77 -2.44 -2.92
CA PRO A 12 12.60 -2.60 -4.35
C PRO A 12 11.37 -1.83 -4.82
N LYS A 13 11.53 -1.10 -5.92
CA LYS A 13 10.41 -0.45 -6.60
C LYS A 13 9.53 -1.49 -7.28
N VAL A 14 8.22 -1.39 -7.07
CA VAL A 14 7.21 -2.24 -7.71
C VAL A 14 6.16 -1.36 -8.38
N ILE A 15 5.95 -1.56 -9.67
CA ILE A 15 4.80 -0.98 -10.37
C ILE A 15 3.60 -1.86 -10.02
N SER A 16 2.69 -1.30 -9.24
CA SER A 16 1.49 -1.99 -8.77
C SER A 16 0.30 -1.06 -8.93
N GLY A 17 -0.66 -1.50 -9.73
CA GLY A 17 -1.91 -0.79 -10.00
C GLY A 17 -2.80 -0.66 -8.77
N GLU A 18 -3.97 -0.08 -8.97
CA GLU A 18 -4.99 0.20 -7.96
C GLU A 18 -5.34 -1.07 -7.17
N SER A 19 -5.80 -2.12 -7.87
CA SER A 19 -6.22 -3.37 -7.23
C SER A 19 -5.02 -4.13 -6.68
N GLY A 20 -3.89 -4.11 -7.40
CA GLY A 20 -2.68 -4.81 -6.99
C GLY A 20 -2.05 -4.24 -5.71
N ALA A 21 -2.16 -2.93 -5.50
CA ALA A 21 -1.49 -2.28 -4.37
C ALA A 21 -2.31 -2.26 -3.07
N VAL A 22 -3.55 -2.77 -3.09
CA VAL A 22 -4.49 -2.67 -1.97
C VAL A 22 -3.96 -3.36 -0.71
N CYS A 23 -3.27 -4.49 -0.84
CA CYS A 23 -2.72 -5.23 0.30
C CYS A 23 -1.73 -4.37 1.11
N ILE A 24 -0.78 -3.72 0.42
CA ILE A 24 0.20 -2.85 1.09
C ILE A 24 -0.47 -1.59 1.64
N GLY A 25 -1.49 -1.06 0.94
CA GLY A 25 -2.31 0.04 1.46
C GLY A 25 -2.99 -0.32 2.77
N LEU A 26 -3.58 -1.51 2.88
CA LEU A 26 -4.23 -2.01 4.09
C LEU A 26 -3.21 -2.20 5.23
N VAL A 27 -2.08 -2.85 4.97
CA VAL A 27 -1.03 -3.05 5.98
C VAL A 27 -0.54 -1.69 6.50
N HIS A 28 -0.30 -0.73 5.60
CA HIS A 28 0.08 0.63 5.99
C HIS A 28 -0.97 1.30 6.88
N ALA A 29 -2.25 1.23 6.50
CA ALA A 29 -3.35 1.83 7.25
C ALA A 29 -3.47 1.21 8.65
N LEU A 30 -3.47 -0.13 8.76
CA LEU A 30 -3.53 -0.83 10.05
C LEU A 30 -2.37 -0.45 10.97
N MET A 31 -1.18 -0.21 10.41
CA MET A 31 0.02 0.13 11.19
C MET A 31 0.11 1.61 11.57
N LYS A 32 -0.67 2.50 10.93
CA LYS A 32 -0.54 3.96 11.10
C LYS A 32 -1.78 4.65 11.66
N ASP A 33 -2.98 4.15 11.37
CA ASP A 33 -4.23 4.75 11.84
C ASP A 33 -4.64 4.17 13.21
N PRO A 34 -4.63 4.97 14.30
CA PRO A 34 -5.02 4.50 15.62
C PRO A 34 -6.47 4.00 15.69
N ASN A 35 -7.36 4.46 14.80
CA ASN A 35 -8.75 4.02 14.74
C ASN A 35 -8.87 2.57 14.30
N LEU A 36 -7.84 2.01 13.66
CA LEU A 36 -7.78 0.64 13.19
C LEU A 36 -7.06 -0.32 14.16
N ASN A 37 -6.61 0.16 15.33
CA ASN A 37 -5.88 -0.67 16.31
C ASN A 37 -6.66 -1.92 16.72
N LYS A 38 -7.99 -1.81 16.92
CA LYS A 38 -8.83 -2.96 17.26
C LYS A 38 -8.72 -4.07 16.21
N VAL A 39 -8.80 -3.71 14.93
CA VAL A 39 -8.69 -4.68 13.82
C VAL A 39 -7.28 -5.26 13.74
N LYS A 40 -6.25 -4.41 13.88
CA LYS A 40 -4.84 -4.83 13.90
C LYS A 40 -4.58 -5.87 14.99
N ASP A 41 -5.12 -5.65 16.19
CA ASP A 41 -4.97 -6.53 17.34
C ASP A 41 -5.76 -7.85 17.16
N GLU A 42 -6.98 -7.77 16.62
CA GLU A 42 -7.82 -8.95 16.32
C GLU A 42 -7.16 -9.91 15.32
N ILE A 43 -6.47 -9.39 14.30
CA ILE A 43 -5.73 -10.21 13.32
C ILE A 43 -4.32 -10.59 13.80
N GLY A 44 -3.89 -10.07 14.95
CA GLY A 44 -2.57 -10.34 15.53
C GLY A 44 -1.39 -9.73 14.77
N LEU A 45 -1.59 -8.66 13.99
CA LEU A 45 -0.52 -8.03 13.23
C LEU A 45 0.41 -7.26 14.16
N ASN A 46 1.65 -7.71 14.28
CA ASN A 46 2.64 -7.17 15.22
C ASN A 46 4.07 -7.26 14.67
N LYS A 47 5.07 -6.91 15.51
CA LYS A 47 6.49 -6.86 15.14
C LYS A 47 7.12 -8.21 14.74
N GLU A 48 6.50 -9.32 15.12
CA GLU A 48 6.95 -10.69 14.83
C GLU A 48 6.28 -11.25 13.56
N SER A 49 5.30 -10.53 13.00
CA SER A 49 4.58 -10.96 11.80
C SER A 49 5.47 -10.89 10.56
N THR A 50 5.43 -11.93 9.74
CA THR A 50 5.91 -11.89 8.35
C THR A 50 4.70 -11.79 7.43
N VAL A 51 4.58 -10.69 6.69
CA VAL A 51 3.42 -10.41 5.85
C VAL A 51 3.76 -10.64 4.38
N LEU A 52 3.04 -11.55 3.74
CA LEU A 52 3.11 -11.77 2.29
C LEU A 52 1.99 -10.99 1.60
N CYS A 53 2.35 -10.16 0.62
CA CYS A 53 1.40 -9.43 -0.21
C CYS A 53 1.54 -9.84 -1.67
N PHE A 54 0.42 -9.99 -2.35
CA PHE A 54 0.38 -10.25 -3.79
C PHE A 54 -0.04 -8.98 -4.52
N SER A 55 0.84 -8.48 -5.39
CA SER A 55 0.48 -7.45 -6.35
C SER A 55 -0.09 -8.15 -7.59
N SER A 56 -1.41 -8.10 -7.74
CA SER A 56 -2.13 -8.82 -8.81
C SER A 56 -2.00 -8.17 -10.19
N GLU A 57 -1.66 -6.89 -10.24
CA GLU A 57 -1.56 -6.12 -11.48
C GLU A 57 -0.53 -4.99 -11.37
N GLY A 58 0.08 -4.65 -12.52
CA GLY A 58 0.85 -3.44 -12.71
C GLY A 58 -0.05 -2.23 -13.01
N ASP A 59 0.46 -1.26 -13.75
CA ASP A 59 -0.25 -0.07 -14.22
C ASP A 59 -1.13 -0.37 -15.44
N THR A 60 -2.13 -1.24 -15.26
CA THR A 60 -3.12 -1.61 -16.29
C THR A 60 -3.88 -0.41 -16.87
N ASP A 61 -4.06 0.65 -16.08
CA ASP A 61 -4.42 2.00 -16.51
C ASP A 61 -3.29 2.98 -16.19
N GLU A 62 -2.44 3.26 -17.19
CA GLU A 62 -1.29 4.15 -17.03
C GLU A 62 -1.67 5.60 -16.67
N GLU A 63 -2.80 6.10 -17.17
CA GLU A 63 -3.22 7.49 -16.93
C GLU A 63 -3.63 7.66 -15.46
N SER A 64 -4.47 6.76 -14.97
CA SER A 64 -4.88 6.73 -13.56
C SER A 64 -3.69 6.49 -12.65
N TYR A 65 -2.80 5.55 -12.99
CA TYR A 65 -1.57 5.32 -12.24
C TYR A 65 -0.73 6.58 -12.09
N ARG A 66 -0.45 7.30 -13.20
CA ARG A 66 0.33 8.55 -13.16
C ARG A 66 -0.36 9.64 -12.36
N ARG A 67 -1.68 9.81 -12.49
CA ARG A 67 -2.45 10.78 -11.69
C ARG A 67 -2.35 10.52 -10.20
N ILE A 68 -2.37 9.25 -9.77
CA ILE A 68 -2.28 8.87 -8.37
C ILE A 68 -0.85 9.01 -7.85
N VAL A 69 0.13 8.55 -8.63
CA VAL A 69 1.52 8.45 -8.20
C VAL A 69 2.27 9.77 -8.29
N TRP A 70 2.00 10.61 -9.30
CA TRP A 70 2.68 11.89 -9.50
C TRP A 70 1.87 13.07 -8.97
N SER A 71 0.56 13.10 -9.23
CA SER A 71 -0.28 14.25 -8.89
C SER A 71 -1.04 14.10 -7.57
N GLY A 72 -0.85 13.00 -6.85
CA GLY A 72 -1.42 12.82 -5.51
C GLY A 72 -2.94 12.60 -5.48
N ALA A 73 -3.56 12.17 -6.58
CA ALA A 73 -4.99 11.85 -6.58
C ALA A 73 -5.35 10.82 -5.47
N TYR A 74 -6.55 10.95 -4.89
CA TYR A 74 -7.01 10.15 -3.73
C TYR A 74 -6.02 10.22 -2.55
N ALA A 75 -5.66 11.43 -2.13
CA ALA A 75 -4.93 11.62 -0.89
C ALA A 75 -5.83 11.28 0.31
N SER A 76 -5.34 10.44 1.21
CA SER A 76 -5.89 10.30 2.56
C SER A 76 -5.45 11.53 3.37
N LEU A 77 -6.42 12.27 3.91
CA LEU A 77 -6.22 13.44 4.77
C LEU A 77 -5.57 13.05 6.11
#